data_AF-A0A351IQN5-F1
#
_entry.id   AF-A0A351IQN5-F1
#
_cell.length_a   1.000
_cell.length_b   1.000
_cell.length_c   1.000
_cell.angle_alpha   90.00
_cell.angle_beta   90.00
_cell.angle_gamma   90.00
#
_symmetry.space_group_name_H-M   'P 1'
#
loop_
_entity.id
_entity.type
_entity.pdbx_description
1 polymer ?
#
loop_
_entity_poly.entity_id
_entity_poly.type
_entity_poly.pdbx_seq_one_letter_code
_entity_poly.pdbx_strand_id
1 'polypeptide(L)'
;MDFQSSRPMVDVTDQGLTCASCNTAITQLPFQPRPGQDVYCRDCHRNQQSFRSGGGSGGSRYQGGGAQHMPRPLKDVSHLNIKCAGCGTAITQLPFDPDPSRDIYCRDCFRSNRDR
;
A
#
# COMPACT_ATOMS: atom_id res chain seq x y z
N MET A 1 -32.35 -5.79 12.59
CA MET A 1 -32.10 -5.89 11.14
C MET A 1 -30.82 -6.69 10.96
N ASP A 2 -30.99 -7.96 10.63
CA ASP A 2 -29.95 -8.97 10.50
C ASP A 2 -29.17 -8.75 9.20
N PHE A 3 -27.97 -8.17 9.31
CA PHE A 3 -27.01 -8.07 8.21
C PHE A 3 -26.36 -9.43 7.96
N GLN A 4 -27.14 -10.38 7.44
CA GLN A 4 -26.65 -11.68 7.04
C GLN A 4 -25.55 -11.50 5.99
N SER A 5 -24.35 -11.92 6.40
CA SER A 5 -23.07 -11.63 5.77
C SER A 5 -22.76 -12.51 4.57
N SER A 6 -23.76 -12.77 3.72
CA SER A 6 -23.60 -13.57 2.51
C SER A 6 -23.56 -12.62 1.33
N ARG A 7 -22.37 -12.23 0.85
CA ARG A 7 -22.27 -11.51 -0.42
C ARG A 7 -22.84 -12.45 -1.50
N PRO A 8 -24.01 -12.17 -2.09
CA PRO A 8 -24.57 -13.07 -3.08
C PRO A 8 -23.62 -13.09 -4.28
N MET A 9 -23.26 -14.29 -4.73
CA MET A 9 -22.69 -14.43 -6.06
C MET A 9 -23.83 -14.15 -7.03
N VAL A 10 -23.69 -13.09 -7.81
CA VAL A 10 -24.64 -12.73 -8.86
C VAL A 10 -24.21 -13.46 -10.12
N ASP A 11 -25.10 -14.26 -10.67
CA ASP A 11 -24.94 -14.81 -12.02
C ASP A 11 -25.12 -13.67 -13.03
N VAL A 12 -24.08 -13.46 -13.84
CA VAL A 12 -23.99 -12.40 -14.85
C VAL A 12 -23.86 -12.95 -16.27
N THR A 13 -24.19 -14.23 -16.46
CA THR A 13 -24.13 -14.92 -17.75
C THR A 13 -24.93 -14.18 -18.83
N ASP A 14 -26.11 -13.65 -18.49
CA ASP A 14 -26.97 -12.88 -19.39
C ASP A 14 -26.38 -11.52 -19.81
N GLN A 15 -25.37 -11.01 -19.08
CA GLN A 15 -24.73 -9.73 -19.38
C GLN A 15 -23.59 -9.86 -20.40
N GLY A 16 -23.24 -11.08 -20.84
CA GLY A 16 -22.23 -11.30 -21.87
C GLY A 16 -20.85 -10.74 -21.52
N LEU A 17 -20.51 -10.67 -20.23
CA LEU A 17 -19.29 -10.04 -19.76
C LEU A 17 -18.07 -10.90 -20.11
N THR A 18 -17.10 -10.29 -20.76
CA THR A 18 -15.81 -10.88 -21.05
C THR A 18 -14.73 -10.24 -20.19
N CYS A 19 -13.75 -11.05 -19.79
CA CYS A 19 -12.61 -10.55 -19.04
C CYS A 19 -11.77 -9.63 -19.93
N ALA A 20 -11.52 -8.40 -19.50
CA ALA A 20 -10.74 -7.43 -20.26
C ALA A 20 -9.29 -7.86 -20.55
N SER A 21 -8.72 -8.79 -19.77
CA SER A 21 -7.34 -9.25 -19.93
C SER A 21 -7.18 -10.56 -20.70
N CYS A 22 -8.14 -11.49 -20.64
CA CYS A 22 -8.02 -12.80 -21.29
C CYS A 22 -9.22 -13.17 -22.17
N ASN A 23 -10.20 -12.28 -22.31
CA ASN A 23 -11.43 -12.45 -23.09
C ASN A 23 -12.28 -13.67 -22.70
N THR A 24 -12.06 -14.26 -21.52
CA THR A 24 -12.87 -15.38 -21.02
C THR A 24 -14.24 -14.88 -20.56
N ALA A 25 -15.30 -15.64 -20.84
CA ALA A 25 -16.65 -15.34 -20.36
C ALA A 25 -16.73 -15.42 -18.83
N ILE A 26 -17.36 -14.43 -18.21
CA ILE A 26 -17.57 -14.34 -16.77
C ILE A 26 -19.02 -14.68 -16.47
N THR A 27 -19.25 -15.76 -15.72
CA THR A 27 -20.59 -16.22 -15.36
C THR A 27 -21.04 -15.76 -13.98
N GLN A 28 -20.10 -15.55 -13.04
CA GLN A 28 -20.41 -15.25 -11.64
C GLN A 28 -19.50 -14.16 -11.08
N LEU A 29 -20.10 -13.19 -10.39
CA LEU A 29 -19.39 -12.11 -9.69
C LEU A 29 -19.95 -11.89 -8.28
N PRO A 30 -19.11 -11.57 -7.28
CA PRO A 30 -19.58 -11.26 -5.92
C PRO A 30 -20.10 -9.81 -5.78
N PHE A 31 -20.29 -9.10 -6.89
CA PHE A 31 -20.76 -7.72 -6.97
C PHE A 31 -21.53 -7.49 -8.27
N GLN A 32 -22.41 -6.49 -8.28
CA GLN A 32 -23.10 -6.05 -9.50
C GLN A 32 -22.14 -5.20 -10.36
N PRO A 33 -21.87 -5.57 -11.62
CA PRO A 33 -21.00 -4.81 -12.52
C PRO A 33 -21.67 -3.48 -12.92
N ARG A 34 -20.86 -2.42 -13.04
CA ARG A 34 -21.30 -1.08 -13.46
C ARG A 34 -21.02 -0.86 -14.95
N PRO A 35 -21.89 -0.14 -15.68
CA PRO A 35 -21.61 0.22 -17.07
C PRO A 35 -20.36 1.11 -17.15
N GLY A 36 -19.45 0.80 -18.09
CA GLY A 36 -18.21 1.55 -18.31
C GLY A 36 -17.00 1.13 -17.47
N GLN A 37 -17.08 0.04 -16.70
CA GLN A 37 -15.96 -0.49 -15.92
C GLN A 37 -15.45 -1.82 -16.50
N ASP A 38 -14.13 -1.96 -16.63
CA ASP A 38 -13.48 -3.21 -17.04
C ASP A 38 -13.65 -4.29 -15.96
N VAL A 39 -14.15 -5.45 -16.35
CA VAL A 39 -14.35 -6.59 -15.46
C VAL A 39 -13.27 -7.64 -15.72
N TYR A 40 -12.69 -8.17 -14.64
CA TYR A 40 -11.67 -9.21 -14.71
C TYR A 40 -12.18 -10.52 -14.12
N CYS A 41 -11.79 -11.64 -14.71
CA CYS A 41 -12.07 -12.96 -14.15
C CYS A 41 -11.30 -13.15 -12.84
N ARG A 42 -11.70 -14.14 -12.05
CA ARG A 42 -11.10 -14.44 -10.76
C ARG A 42 -9.58 -14.65 -10.86
N ASP A 43 -9.11 -15.25 -11.94
CA ASP A 43 -7.69 -15.54 -12.16
C ASP A 43 -6.89 -14.30 -12.52
N CYS A 44 -7.37 -13.49 -13.46
CA CYS A 44 -6.71 -12.25 -13.82
C CYS A 44 -6.74 -11.22 -12.69
N HIS A 45 -7.83 -11.13 -11.92
CA HIS A 45 -7.90 -10.28 -10.74
C HIS A 45 -6.92 -10.74 -9.65
N ARG A 46 -6.84 -12.06 -9.38
CA ARG A 46 -5.82 -12.63 -8.47
C ARG A 46 -4.40 -12.33 -8.98
N ASN A 47 -4.17 -12.48 -10.28
CA ASN A 47 -2.87 -12.24 -10.90
C ASN A 47 -2.45 -10.75 -10.84
N GLN A 48 -3.41 -9.84 -11.03
CA GLN A 48 -3.20 -8.40 -10.92
C GLN A 48 -2.86 -7.97 -9.49
N GLN A 49 -3.39 -8.66 -8.48
CA GLN A 49 -3.01 -8.45 -7.08
C GLN A 49 -1.60 -8.98 -6.78
N SER A 50 -1.17 -10.09 -7.40
CA SER A 50 0.18 -10.63 -7.20
C SER A 50 1.30 -9.75 -7.76
N PHE A 51 1.07 -8.89 -8.76
CA PHE A 51 2.09 -7.90 -9.16
C PHE A 51 2.28 -6.77 -8.15
N ARG A 52 1.34 -6.57 -7.21
CA ARG A 52 1.50 -5.66 -6.06
C ARG A 52 1.97 -6.37 -4.79
N SER A 53 2.21 -7.67 -4.88
CA SER A 53 2.56 -8.51 -3.74
C SER A 53 3.52 -9.59 -4.22
N GLY A 54 4.77 -9.18 -4.45
CA GLY A 54 5.87 -10.15 -4.47
C GLY A 54 5.94 -10.83 -3.11
N GLY A 55 5.67 -12.13 -3.07
CA GLY A 55 5.88 -12.99 -1.90
C GLY A 55 4.67 -13.86 -1.58
N GLY A 56 4.68 -15.09 -2.07
CA GLY A 56 3.66 -16.09 -1.77
C GLY A 56 3.78 -16.72 -0.37
N SER A 57 2.72 -17.48 -0.06
CA SER A 57 2.70 -18.66 0.78
C SER A 57 2.89 -18.51 2.30
N GLY A 58 1.74 -18.51 3.00
CA GLY A 58 1.59 -19.17 4.29
C GLY A 58 2.14 -18.44 5.52
N GLY A 59 1.25 -17.95 6.39
CA GLY A 59 1.67 -17.53 7.71
C GLY A 59 0.66 -16.72 8.50
N SER A 60 -0.02 -17.41 9.41
CA SER A 60 -0.47 -16.95 10.73
C SER A 60 -1.35 -15.69 10.87
N ARG A 61 -2.58 -16.00 11.31
CA ARG A 61 -3.45 -15.25 12.20
C ARG A 61 -2.69 -14.40 13.25
N TYR A 62 -2.33 -13.16 12.91
CA TYR A 62 -2.24 -12.06 13.86
C TYR A 62 -2.79 -10.79 13.22
N GLN A 63 -3.92 -10.37 13.77
CA GLN A 63 -4.64 -9.15 13.48
C GLN A 63 -3.80 -7.94 13.87
N GLY A 64 -3.24 -7.24 12.90
CA GLY A 64 -2.55 -5.97 13.07
C GLY A 64 -2.29 -5.34 11.71
N GLY A 65 -2.93 -4.20 11.43
CA GLY A 65 -2.96 -3.58 10.11
C GLY A 65 -1.56 -3.31 9.53
N GLY A 66 -1.22 -4.08 8.49
CA GLY A 66 -0.03 -3.90 7.68
C GLY A 66 -0.15 -2.67 6.79
N ALA A 67 0.05 -1.49 7.38
CA ALA A 67 0.61 -0.39 6.60
C ALA A 67 1.96 -0.90 6.09
N GLN A 68 1.98 -1.25 4.80
CA GLN A 68 3.17 -1.63 4.06
C GLN A 68 4.29 -0.69 4.51
N HIS A 69 5.31 -1.21 5.19
CA HIS A 69 6.47 -0.42 5.63
C HIS A 69 7.31 -0.11 4.38
N MET A 70 6.71 0.61 3.43
CA MET A 70 7.43 1.21 2.34
C MET A 70 8.42 2.17 3.00
N PRO A 71 9.73 2.02 2.73
CA PRO A 71 10.71 2.98 3.22
C PRO A 71 10.23 4.37 2.82
N ARG A 72 10.04 5.27 3.79
CA ARG A 72 9.68 6.65 3.47
C ARG A 72 10.75 7.19 2.52
N PRO A 73 10.38 7.68 1.32
CA PRO A 73 11.36 8.22 0.40
C PRO A 73 12.10 9.36 1.08
N LEU A 74 13.43 9.33 1.04
CA LEU A 74 14.25 10.41 1.57
C LEU A 74 14.18 11.59 0.60
N LYS A 75 13.91 12.77 1.14
CA LYS A 75 13.95 14.05 0.44
C LYS A 75 15.36 14.62 0.59
N ASP A 76 15.91 15.14 -0.50
CA ASP A 76 17.17 15.88 -0.45
C ASP A 76 16.93 17.30 0.08
N VAL A 77 17.60 17.64 1.17
CA VAL A 77 17.52 18.90 1.91
C VAL A 77 18.87 19.61 1.96
N SER A 78 19.83 19.21 1.11
CA SER A 78 21.17 19.79 1.07
C SER A 78 21.16 21.32 0.90
N HIS A 79 20.18 21.83 0.15
CA HIS A 79 19.95 23.27 -0.07
C HIS A 79 19.59 24.06 1.20
N LEU A 80 19.10 23.40 2.26
CA LEU A 80 18.66 24.05 3.50
C LEU A 80 19.78 24.21 4.54
N ASN A 81 20.99 23.71 4.27
CA ASN A 81 22.16 23.81 5.17
C ASN A 81 21.85 23.40 6.63
N ILE A 82 21.00 22.39 6.80
CA ILE A 82 20.57 21.90 8.11
C ILE A 82 21.74 21.19 8.79
N LYS A 83 21.97 21.52 10.06
CA LYS A 83 22.98 20.87 10.91
C LYS A 83 22.30 20.01 11.97
N CYS A 84 22.89 18.86 12.26
CA CYS A 84 22.48 18.01 13.36
C CYS A 84 22.68 18.75 14.69
N ALA A 85 21.64 18.86 15.53
CA ALA A 85 21.74 19.49 16.84
C ALA A 85 22.65 18.72 17.82
N GLY A 86 22.85 17.41 17.61
CA GLY A 86 23.67 16.56 18.48
C GLY A 86 25.17 16.57 18.17
N CYS A 87 25.54 16.62 16.89
CA CYS A 87 26.95 16.48 16.46
C CYS A 87 27.43 17.56 15.47
N GLY A 88 26.54 18.46 15.03
CA GLY A 88 26.87 19.55 14.11
C GLY A 88 27.09 19.15 12.66
N THR A 89 26.96 17.86 12.30
CA THR A 89 27.15 17.40 10.92
C THR A 89 26.04 17.92 9.99
N ALA A 90 26.40 18.20 8.74
CA ALA A 90 25.44 18.62 7.73
C ALA A 90 24.52 17.46 7.33
N ILE A 91 23.21 17.72 7.30
CA ILE A 91 22.19 16.74 6.92
C ILE A 91 21.75 17.05 5.50
N THR A 92 21.95 16.09 4.60
CA THR A 92 21.56 16.22 3.18
C THR A 92 20.25 15.53 2.86
N GLN A 93 19.82 14.55 3.66
CA GLN A 93 18.63 13.74 3.36
C GLN A 93 17.79 13.47 4.60
N LEU A 94 16.46 13.66 4.48
CA LEU A 94 15.49 13.42 5.55
C LEU A 94 14.22 12.73 5.02
N PRO A 95 13.60 11.82 5.80
CA PRO A 95 12.34 11.17 5.42
C PRO A 95 11.08 12.02 5.74
N PHE A 96 11.26 13.26 6.18
CA PHE A 96 10.20 14.22 6.55
C PHE A 96 10.63 15.64 6.17
N ASP A 97 9.65 16.56 6.13
CA ASP A 97 9.93 17.97 5.93
C ASP A 97 10.53 18.58 7.22
N PRO A 98 11.67 19.27 7.12
CA PRO A 98 12.32 19.85 8.29
C PRO A 98 11.49 21.00 8.87
N ASP A 99 11.32 21.01 10.19
CA ASP A 99 10.58 22.05 10.92
C ASP A 99 11.57 23.01 11.59
N PRO A 100 11.47 24.34 11.37
CA PRO A 100 12.41 25.31 11.94
C PRO A 100 12.23 25.52 13.44
N SER A 101 11.14 25.04 14.04
CA SER A 101 10.85 25.18 15.47
C SER A 101 11.40 23.99 16.29
N ARG A 102 12.00 22.98 15.64
CA ARG A 102 12.46 21.74 16.28
C ARG A 102 13.91 21.43 15.93
N ASP A 103 14.62 20.86 16.92
CA ASP A 103 15.97 20.36 16.71
C ASP A 103 15.96 19.11 15.82
N ILE A 104 16.75 19.16 14.75
CA ILE A 104 16.89 18.06 13.80
C ILE A 104 18.15 17.26 14.14
N TYR A 105 18.00 15.94 14.20
CA TYR A 105 19.10 15.02 14.48
C TYR A 105 19.41 14.14 13.26
N CYS A 106 20.68 13.81 13.07
CA CYS A 106 21.08 12.79 12.11
C CYS A 106 20.59 11.40 12.58
N ARG A 107 20.64 10.41 11.68
CA ARG A 107 20.18 9.05 11.97
C ARG A 107 20.82 8.46 13.23
N ASP A 108 22.11 8.69 13.43
CA ASP A 108 22.85 8.14 14.58
C ASP A 108 22.47 8.85 15.89
N CYS A 109 22.42 10.19 15.89
CA CYS A 109 21.98 10.95 17.07
C CYS A 109 20.52 10.66 17.43
N PHE A 110 19.64 10.50 16.44
CA PHE A 110 18.24 10.17 16.68
C PHE A 110 18.07 8.77 17.30
N ARG A 111 18.86 7.79 16.84
CA ARG A 111 18.87 6.44 17.45
C ARG A 111 19.35 6.51 18.90
N SER A 112 20.51 7.12 19.13
CA SER A 112 21.07 7.29 20.47
C SER A 112 20.14 8.04 21.43
N ASN A 113 19.33 8.98 20.94
CA ASN A 113 18.36 9.72 21.76
C ASN A 113 17.05 8.94 22.02
N ARG A 114 16.74 7.93 21.22
CA ARG A 114 15.55 7.08 21.41
C ARG A 114 15.79 5.97 22.43
N ASP A 115 17.03 5.53 22.54
CA ASP A 115 17.45 4.44 23.44
C ASP A 115 17.78 4.93 24.88
N ARG A 116 17.52 6.21 25.18
CA ARG A 116 17.65 6.82 26.52
C ARG A 116 16.29 7.15 27.10
#